data_AF-A0A921IRD1-F1
#
_entry.id   AF-A0A921IRD1-F1
#
_cell.length_a   1.000
_cell.length_b   1.000
_cell.length_c   1.000
_cell.angle_alpha   90.00
_cell.angle_beta   90.00
_cell.angle_gamma   90.00
#
_symmetry.space_group_name_H-M   'P 1'
#
loop_
_entity.id
_entity.type
_entity.pdbx_description
1 polymer ?
#
loop_
_entity_poly.entity_id
_entity_poly.type
_entity_poly.pdbx_seq_one_letter_code
_entity_poly.pdbx_strand_id
1 'polypeptide(L)'
;DKIALFEDTMKACRIVINTPSSQGGIGDLYNFAMKPSLTLGCGSWGGNSVSENVGVKHLLNIKTVAERRENMLWFRAPEKIYFKKGCTPVALDEIGNVMGKKRAFIVTDQFLYKNGNCRAIEAKLDEMGVAHDSFYDIQPDPRLQDAMKGVERIRAFEPDVIIAVGGGSAMDAGKIMWLMYEHPEVNFEDAAMDFMDIRKRVFTFPKMGEKAYFVAVPTSSGTGSEVTPFAIITDAETGIKWPIADYALLPNMAIVDVDNAMTAPKGLTCASGIDVMTHAIESYVSIMASDYTKGLSMRAAKLVFENLPAAYEKGANDPHAREEMHNASCLAGMAFANAFLGVNHSMAHKLGAYHHLPHGLANAVILTRIMRYNAAEKPVKMGTFSQYQYPHALKDYADLGRYCGCTGKDDHEVFENFIAKLEELMESIGIKKTIAEYGVDEKYFLETLDEMSEQAFNDQCTGANPRYPLISEIKELYLDAYYGREPQSYEA
;
A
#
# COMPACT_ATOMS: atom_id res chain seq x y z
N ASP A 1 27.48 43.67 -11.98
CA ASP A 1 28.65 43.09 -12.67
C ASP A 1 29.92 43.12 -11.81
N LYS A 2 30.56 44.27 -11.56
CA LYS A 2 31.82 44.32 -10.78
C LYS A 2 31.68 43.84 -9.32
N ILE A 3 30.57 44.19 -8.67
CA ILE A 3 30.28 43.75 -7.29
C ILE A 3 30.05 42.23 -7.25
N ALA A 4 29.22 41.69 -8.16
CA ALA A 4 28.96 40.25 -8.25
C ALA A 4 30.25 39.45 -8.50
N LEU A 5 31.10 39.90 -9.43
CA LEU A 5 32.40 39.27 -9.65
C LEU A 5 33.27 39.25 -8.38
N PHE A 6 33.27 40.34 -7.61
CA PHE A 6 34.04 40.45 -6.38
C PHE A 6 33.47 39.57 -5.25
N GLU A 7 32.15 39.51 -5.11
CA GLU A 7 31.43 38.63 -4.19
C GLU A 7 31.75 37.15 -4.46
N ASP A 8 31.66 36.72 -5.73
CA ASP A 8 31.90 35.32 -6.11
C ASP A 8 33.38 34.90 -6.00
N THR A 9 34.31 35.84 -6.20
CA THR A 9 35.76 35.53 -6.23
C THR A 9 36.40 35.55 -4.84
N MET A 10 35.95 36.45 -3.95
CA MET A 10 36.62 36.66 -2.67
C MET A 10 36.18 35.65 -1.61
N LYS A 11 37.13 34.86 -1.12
CA LYS A 11 36.93 33.91 -0.01
C LYS A 11 36.91 34.64 1.34
N ALA A 12 35.88 35.47 1.56
CA ALA A 12 35.70 36.24 2.78
C ALA A 12 34.24 36.17 3.23
N CYS A 13 34.02 36.10 4.55
CA CYS A 13 32.68 36.11 5.11
C CYS A 13 32.00 37.49 5.11
N ARG A 14 32.76 38.55 4.76
CA ARG A 14 32.30 39.94 4.75
C ARG A 14 32.86 40.67 3.53
N ILE A 15 31.95 41.17 2.71
CA ILE A 15 32.27 42.03 1.57
C ILE A 15 31.75 43.43 1.90
N VAL A 16 32.66 44.38 2.09
CA VAL A 16 32.33 45.77 2.44
C VAL A 16 32.63 46.67 1.24
N ILE A 17 31.58 47.26 0.66
CA ILE A 17 31.65 48.01 -0.61
C ILE A 17 31.69 49.51 -0.30
N ASN A 18 32.64 50.23 -0.90
CA ASN A 18 32.78 51.69 -0.76
C ASN A 18 32.85 52.19 0.70
N THR A 19 33.37 51.37 1.62
CA THR A 19 33.51 51.70 3.04
C THR A 19 34.89 51.29 3.54
N PRO A 20 35.46 52.01 4.52
CA PRO A 20 36.75 51.64 5.09
C PRO A 20 36.61 50.32 5.86
N SER A 21 37.52 49.37 5.63
CA SER A 21 37.42 48.02 6.20
C SER A 21 37.39 48.01 7.74
N SER A 22 38.16 48.91 8.38
CA SER A 22 38.28 49.02 9.84
C SER A 22 36.97 49.41 10.55
N GLN A 23 36.09 50.17 9.90
CA GLN A 23 34.80 50.62 10.47
C GLN A 23 33.61 49.95 9.80
N GLY A 24 33.72 49.60 8.52
CA GLY A 24 32.71 48.88 7.77
C GLY A 24 32.57 47.43 8.26
N GLY A 25 33.69 46.74 8.52
CA GLY A 25 33.68 45.33 8.91
C GLY A 25 33.12 45.04 10.29
N ILE A 26 33.21 46.01 11.22
CA ILE A 26 32.63 45.90 12.56
C ILE A 26 31.11 46.05 12.55
N GLY A 27 30.51 46.61 11.49
CA GLY A 27 29.06 46.82 11.34
C GLY A 27 28.54 48.09 12.02
N ASP A 28 27.29 48.46 11.72
CA ASP A 28 26.47 49.53 12.32
C ASP A 28 26.95 51.00 12.13
N LEU A 29 28.17 51.25 11.65
CA LEU A 29 28.64 52.60 11.31
C LEU A 29 28.37 53.01 9.86
N TYR A 30 28.73 52.14 8.92
CA TYR A 30 28.62 52.40 7.48
C TYR A 30 27.62 51.47 6.77
N ASN A 31 27.14 50.46 7.48
CA ASN A 31 26.16 49.50 6.98
C ASN A 31 25.33 48.98 8.17
N PHE A 32 24.04 48.76 7.93
CA PHE A 32 23.09 48.29 8.96
C PHE A 32 22.72 46.80 8.77
N ALA A 33 23.32 46.15 7.78
CA ALA A 33 23.10 44.74 7.48
C ALA A 33 23.97 43.81 8.36
N MET A 34 25.11 44.30 8.87
CA MET A 34 26.00 43.52 9.73
C MET A 34 25.81 43.88 11.20
N LYS A 35 25.75 42.86 12.06
CA LYS A 35 25.68 43.05 13.51
C LYS A 35 26.96 43.70 14.03
N PRO A 36 26.88 44.70 14.91
CA PRO A 36 28.05 45.34 15.50
C PRO A 36 28.87 44.33 16.32
N SER A 37 30.16 44.17 16.02
CA SER A 37 31.08 43.34 16.81
C SER A 37 32.55 43.70 16.55
N LEU A 38 33.40 43.49 17.57
CA LEU A 38 34.86 43.51 17.42
C LEU A 38 35.45 42.12 17.25
N THR A 39 34.66 41.07 17.48
CA THR A 39 35.07 39.69 17.28
C THR A 39 34.46 39.20 15.96
N LEU A 40 35.29 39.15 14.93
CA LEU A 40 34.87 38.90 13.56
C LEU A 40 35.17 37.45 13.19
N GLY A 41 34.14 36.61 13.08
CA GLY A 41 34.28 35.23 12.65
C GLY A 41 34.72 35.18 11.17
N CYS A 42 35.79 34.47 10.87
CA CYS A 42 36.37 34.38 9.52
C CYS A 42 35.90 33.13 8.75
N GLY A 43 34.98 32.36 9.33
CA GLY A 43 34.53 31.09 8.79
C GLY A 43 35.64 30.05 8.70
N SER A 44 35.30 28.90 8.13
CA SER A 44 36.22 27.76 8.05
C SER A 44 37.49 28.08 7.26
N TRP A 45 37.43 29.03 6.31
CA TRP A 45 38.61 29.54 5.60
C TRP A 45 39.66 30.16 6.52
N GLY A 46 39.23 30.79 7.62
CA GLY A 46 40.10 31.36 8.64
C GLY A 46 40.30 30.46 9.87
N GLY A 47 39.92 29.18 9.81
CA GLY A 47 40.13 28.21 10.89
C GLY A 47 39.15 28.31 12.07
N ASN A 48 37.99 28.98 11.91
CA ASN A 48 36.94 29.02 12.93
C ASN A 48 35.55 28.65 12.34
N SER A 49 34.63 28.15 13.15
CA SER A 49 33.31 27.69 12.69
C SER A 49 32.26 28.81 12.58
N VAL A 50 32.63 30.06 12.88
CA VAL A 50 31.71 31.21 12.87
C VAL A 50 32.00 32.08 11.66
N SER A 51 31.04 32.19 10.73
CA SER A 51 31.18 32.96 9.47
C SER A 51 30.52 34.34 9.54
N GLU A 52 30.36 34.91 10.73
CA GLU A 52 29.66 36.19 10.94
C GLU A 52 30.28 37.01 12.07
N ASN A 53 29.77 38.21 12.30
CA ASN A 53 30.14 39.03 13.45
C ASN A 53 29.63 38.37 14.73
N VAL A 54 30.55 38.02 15.64
CA VAL A 54 30.21 37.29 16.86
C VAL A 54 29.36 38.19 17.76
N GLY A 55 28.09 37.83 17.92
CA GLY A 55 27.18 38.44 18.87
C GLY A 55 26.68 37.48 19.95
N VAL A 56 25.73 37.95 20.75
CA VAL A 56 25.17 37.26 21.93
C VAL A 56 24.71 35.82 21.62
N LYS A 57 24.14 35.57 20.43
CA LYS A 57 23.64 34.23 20.05
C LYS A 57 24.69 33.11 20.12
N HIS A 58 25.97 33.44 19.93
CA HIS A 58 27.07 32.47 20.00
C HIS A 58 27.52 32.17 21.43
N LEU A 59 27.07 32.97 22.39
CA LEU A 59 27.35 32.81 23.82
C LEU A 59 26.18 32.15 24.56
N LEU A 60 25.06 31.90 23.86
CA LEU A 60 23.88 31.26 24.43
C LEU A 60 23.95 29.75 24.25
N ASN A 61 23.73 29.02 25.33
CA ASN A 61 23.40 27.60 25.27
C ASN A 61 21.90 27.46 25.02
N ILE A 62 21.51 27.15 23.78
CA ILE A 62 20.12 26.90 23.44
C ILE A 62 19.77 25.46 23.86
N LYS A 63 18.85 25.32 24.82
CA LYS A 63 18.26 24.04 25.19
C LYS A 63 16.91 23.86 24.49
N THR A 64 16.79 22.83 23.67
CA THR A 64 15.51 22.44 23.06
C THR A 64 14.84 21.35 23.90
N VAL A 65 13.59 21.57 24.29
CA VAL A 65 12.75 20.57 24.94
C VAL A 65 11.77 20.05 23.89
N ALA A 66 11.81 18.74 23.63
CA ALA A 66 10.94 18.08 22.65
C ALA A 66 10.01 17.09 23.37
N GLU A 67 8.71 17.39 23.35
CA GLU A 67 7.68 16.51 23.90
C GLU A 67 7.26 15.46 22.87
N ARG A 68 6.87 14.27 23.35
CA ARG A 68 6.27 13.24 22.48
C ARG A 68 4.98 13.81 21.87
N ARG A 69 4.87 13.70 20.55
CA ARG A 69 3.64 13.99 19.81
C ARG A 69 3.31 12.80 18.92
N GLU A 70 2.03 12.58 18.70
CA GLU A 70 1.56 11.56 17.78
C GLU A 70 1.64 12.08 16.34
N ASN A 71 2.14 11.25 15.45
CA ASN A 71 2.15 11.53 14.03
C ASN A 71 0.72 11.64 13.51
N MET A 72 0.44 12.69 12.75
CA MET A 72 -0.84 12.86 12.06
C MET A 72 -1.08 11.70 11.09
N LEU A 73 -2.19 10.99 11.28
CA LEU A 73 -2.77 10.03 10.33
C LEU A 73 -3.80 10.71 9.41
N TRP A 74 -4.35 9.96 8.48
CA TRP A 74 -5.35 10.41 7.53
C TRP A 74 -6.32 9.27 7.21
N PHE A 75 -7.44 9.64 6.61
CA PHE A 75 -8.34 8.70 5.98
C PHE A 75 -8.61 9.22 4.56
N ARG A 76 -8.11 8.49 3.56
CA ARG A 76 -8.26 8.80 2.14
C ARG A 76 -8.89 7.59 1.45
N ALA A 77 -9.91 7.85 0.66
CA ALA A 77 -10.63 6.89 -0.17
C ALA A 77 -11.01 7.59 -1.49
N PRO A 78 -11.36 6.84 -2.55
CA PRO A 78 -11.90 7.44 -3.76
C PRO A 78 -13.04 8.40 -3.43
N GLU A 79 -13.14 9.49 -4.19
CA GLU A 79 -14.20 10.49 -3.99
C GLU A 79 -15.59 9.84 -4.14
N LYS A 80 -15.70 8.87 -5.04
CA LYS A 80 -16.93 8.16 -5.36
C LYS A 80 -16.73 6.66 -5.28
N ILE A 81 -17.55 6.01 -4.46
CA ILE A 81 -17.63 4.55 -4.37
C ILE A 81 -19.08 4.18 -4.64
N TYR A 82 -19.36 3.68 -5.85
CA TYR A 82 -20.65 3.11 -6.20
C TYR A 82 -20.65 1.63 -5.88
N PHE A 83 -21.73 1.13 -5.30
CA PHE A 83 -21.89 -0.27 -4.94
C PHE A 83 -23.35 -0.67 -5.08
N LYS A 84 -23.62 -1.97 -4.95
CA LYS A 84 -24.87 -2.69 -5.27
C LYS A 84 -24.87 -3.33 -6.66
N LYS A 85 -25.67 -4.38 -6.76
CA LYS A 85 -25.90 -5.14 -7.97
C LYS A 85 -26.44 -4.25 -9.09
N GLY A 86 -25.82 -4.32 -10.27
CA GLY A 86 -26.21 -3.60 -11.47
C GLY A 86 -25.87 -2.11 -11.44
N CYS A 87 -25.01 -1.65 -10.53
CA CYS A 87 -24.64 -0.24 -10.44
C CYS A 87 -23.64 0.20 -11.53
N THR A 88 -22.95 -0.72 -12.21
CA THR A 88 -21.94 -0.39 -13.24
C THR A 88 -22.49 0.54 -14.33
N PRO A 89 -23.56 0.21 -15.08
CA PRO A 89 -24.07 1.10 -16.11
C PRO A 89 -24.57 2.44 -15.56
N VAL A 90 -25.12 2.45 -14.35
CA VAL A 90 -25.64 3.67 -13.69
C VAL A 90 -24.49 4.60 -13.27
N ALA A 91 -23.39 4.06 -12.77
CA ALA A 91 -22.21 4.82 -12.42
C ALA A 91 -21.49 5.37 -13.67
N LEU A 92 -21.41 4.55 -14.73
CA LEU A 92 -20.81 4.96 -16.00
C LEU A 92 -21.58 6.10 -16.69
N ASP A 93 -22.90 6.23 -16.47
CA ASP A 93 -23.68 7.37 -16.99
C ASP A 93 -23.09 8.71 -16.57
N GLU A 94 -22.45 8.78 -15.39
CA GLU A 94 -21.83 10.00 -14.90
C GLU A 94 -20.65 10.45 -15.77
N ILE A 95 -19.89 9.49 -16.34
CA ILE A 95 -18.70 9.76 -17.16
C ILE A 95 -19.09 10.60 -18.39
N GLY A 96 -20.11 10.18 -19.13
CA GLY A 96 -20.55 10.88 -20.33
C GLY A 96 -21.45 12.08 -20.01
N ASN A 97 -22.47 11.90 -19.18
CA ASN A 97 -23.57 12.86 -19.04
C ASN A 97 -23.31 13.98 -18.03
N VAL A 98 -22.49 13.73 -17.01
CA VAL A 98 -22.20 14.72 -15.95
C VAL A 98 -20.80 15.28 -16.09
N MET A 99 -19.80 14.42 -16.29
CA MET A 99 -18.40 14.81 -16.38
C MET A 99 -17.99 15.24 -17.79
N GLY A 100 -18.81 14.93 -18.80
CA GLY A 100 -18.59 15.35 -20.19
C GLY A 100 -17.39 14.68 -20.87
N LYS A 101 -16.93 13.53 -20.37
CA LYS A 101 -15.82 12.76 -20.94
C LYS A 101 -16.18 12.21 -22.32
N LYS A 102 -15.19 12.05 -23.19
CA LYS A 102 -15.37 11.77 -24.62
C LYS A 102 -14.57 10.56 -25.11
N ARG A 103 -13.52 10.16 -24.40
CA ARG A 103 -12.58 9.12 -24.85
C ARG A 103 -12.20 8.20 -23.68
N ALA A 104 -12.79 7.02 -23.65
CA ALA A 104 -12.56 6.01 -22.62
C ALA A 104 -11.56 4.95 -23.05
N PHE A 105 -10.58 4.65 -22.19
CA PHE A 105 -9.64 3.54 -22.44
C PHE A 105 -9.81 2.45 -21.39
N ILE A 106 -10.19 1.26 -21.82
CA ILE A 106 -10.46 0.12 -20.94
C ILE A 106 -9.18 -0.71 -20.77
N VAL A 107 -8.78 -0.96 -19.52
CA VAL A 107 -7.66 -1.86 -19.18
C VAL A 107 -8.21 -3.12 -18.53
N THR A 108 -7.93 -4.28 -19.10
CA THR A 108 -8.43 -5.56 -18.58
C THR A 108 -7.49 -6.71 -18.93
N ASP A 109 -7.86 -7.94 -18.58
CA ASP A 109 -7.16 -9.16 -19.00
C ASP A 109 -7.86 -9.85 -20.17
N GLN A 110 -7.15 -10.79 -20.78
CA GLN A 110 -7.61 -11.45 -21.99
C GLN A 110 -8.83 -12.35 -21.74
N PHE A 111 -8.96 -12.91 -20.53
CA PHE A 111 -10.05 -13.80 -20.15
C PHE A 111 -11.36 -13.02 -20.02
N LEU A 112 -11.34 -11.91 -19.27
CA LEU A 112 -12.50 -11.03 -19.07
C LEU A 112 -12.95 -10.41 -20.40
N TYR A 113 -12.01 -9.99 -21.25
CA TYR A 113 -12.34 -9.44 -22.56
C TYR A 113 -13.04 -10.48 -23.45
N LYS A 114 -12.45 -11.68 -23.59
CA LYS A 114 -13.01 -12.75 -24.44
C LYS A 114 -14.35 -13.29 -23.94
N ASN A 115 -14.56 -13.34 -22.63
CA ASN A 115 -15.83 -13.76 -22.03
C ASN A 115 -16.91 -12.67 -22.09
N GLY A 116 -16.58 -11.47 -22.57
CA GLY A 116 -17.51 -10.38 -22.77
C GLY A 116 -17.87 -9.62 -21.49
N ASN A 117 -17.06 -9.73 -20.43
CA ASN A 117 -17.26 -8.97 -19.19
C ASN A 117 -17.18 -7.45 -19.43
N CYS A 118 -16.41 -7.01 -20.43
CA CYS A 118 -16.32 -5.60 -20.81
C CYS A 118 -17.50 -5.13 -21.69
N ARG A 119 -18.31 -6.03 -22.26
CA ARG A 119 -19.35 -5.65 -23.24
C ARG A 119 -20.41 -4.72 -22.67
N ALA A 120 -20.79 -4.91 -21.41
CA ALA A 120 -21.76 -4.05 -20.75
C ALA A 120 -21.23 -2.61 -20.59
N ILE A 121 -19.92 -2.49 -20.36
CA ILE A 121 -19.21 -1.20 -20.25
C ILE A 121 -19.10 -0.56 -21.63
N GLU A 122 -18.62 -1.30 -22.63
CA GLU A 122 -18.51 -0.85 -24.03
C GLU A 122 -19.87 -0.37 -24.58
N ALA A 123 -20.92 -1.18 -24.44
CA ALA A 123 -22.26 -0.83 -24.90
C ALA A 123 -22.80 0.45 -24.23
N LYS A 124 -22.46 0.67 -22.96
CA LYS A 124 -22.86 1.88 -22.24
C LYS A 124 -22.09 3.11 -22.72
N LEU A 125 -20.81 2.95 -23.02
CA LEU A 125 -19.99 4.02 -23.63
C LEU A 125 -20.50 4.38 -25.03
N ASP A 126 -20.86 3.38 -25.84
CA ASP A 126 -21.48 3.57 -27.15
C ASP A 126 -22.82 4.31 -27.05
N GLU A 127 -23.68 3.95 -26.09
CA GLU A 127 -24.97 4.62 -25.84
C GLU A 127 -24.77 6.12 -25.56
N MET A 128 -23.72 6.46 -24.81
CA MET A 128 -23.36 7.85 -24.48
C MET A 128 -22.60 8.57 -25.61
N GLY A 129 -22.22 7.88 -26.68
CA GLY A 129 -21.37 8.42 -27.75
C GLY A 129 -19.94 8.73 -27.29
N VAL A 130 -19.43 8.01 -26.28
CA VAL A 130 -18.06 8.10 -25.79
C VAL A 130 -17.21 7.14 -26.61
N ALA A 131 -16.24 7.67 -27.36
CA ALA A 131 -15.32 6.83 -28.13
C ALA A 131 -14.51 5.97 -27.16
N HIS A 132 -14.34 4.68 -27.45
CA HIS A 132 -13.58 3.81 -26.58
C HIS A 132 -12.59 2.90 -27.32
N ASP A 133 -11.50 2.55 -26.63
CA ASP A 133 -10.55 1.51 -27.03
C ASP A 133 -10.20 0.66 -25.80
N SER A 134 -9.61 -0.51 -26.00
CA SER A 134 -9.27 -1.43 -24.92
C SER A 134 -7.87 -2.04 -25.07
N PHE A 135 -7.22 -2.25 -23.94
CA PHE A 135 -6.02 -3.08 -23.80
C PHE A 135 -6.32 -4.25 -22.87
N TYR A 136 -6.21 -5.46 -23.42
CA TYR A 136 -6.61 -6.70 -22.75
C TYR A 136 -5.45 -7.73 -22.65
N ASP A 137 -4.21 -7.29 -22.84
CA ASP A 137 -3.02 -8.17 -22.78
C ASP A 137 -2.31 -8.07 -21.42
N ILE A 138 -3.09 -7.95 -20.34
CA ILE A 138 -2.59 -8.03 -18.97
C ILE A 138 -2.61 -9.47 -18.49
N GLN A 139 -1.46 -9.92 -17.98
CA GLN A 139 -1.28 -11.24 -17.39
C GLN A 139 -1.43 -11.19 -15.86
N PRO A 140 -1.72 -12.32 -15.20
CA PRO A 140 -1.53 -12.45 -13.74
C PRO A 140 -0.10 -12.06 -13.34
N ASP A 141 0.07 -11.36 -12.22
CA ASP A 141 1.33 -10.70 -11.85
C ASP A 141 1.85 -9.78 -12.98
N PRO A 142 1.21 -8.60 -13.18
CA PRO A 142 1.44 -7.78 -14.36
C PRO A 142 2.91 -7.37 -14.47
N ARG A 143 3.42 -7.36 -15.70
CA ARG A 143 4.81 -6.98 -15.99
C ARG A 143 4.90 -5.54 -16.44
N LEU A 144 5.98 -4.86 -16.08
CA LEU A 144 6.25 -3.48 -16.51
C LEU A 144 6.20 -3.35 -18.03
N GLN A 145 6.80 -4.32 -18.74
CA GLN A 145 6.85 -4.37 -20.20
C GLN A 145 5.45 -4.49 -20.83
N ASP A 146 4.51 -5.19 -20.19
CA ASP A 146 3.12 -5.30 -20.67
C ASP A 146 2.35 -4.00 -20.41
N ALA A 147 2.59 -3.36 -19.25
CA ALA A 147 2.04 -2.04 -18.98
C ALA A 147 2.51 -0.99 -20.00
N MET A 148 3.79 -1.00 -20.38
CA MET A 148 4.34 -0.06 -21.36
C MET A 148 3.72 -0.18 -22.75
N LYS A 149 3.38 -1.40 -23.21
CA LYS A 149 2.61 -1.60 -24.46
C LYS A 149 1.22 -0.96 -24.37
N GLY A 150 0.58 -1.06 -23.21
CA GLY A 150 -0.70 -0.37 -22.95
C GLY A 150 -0.55 1.15 -22.97
N VAL A 151 0.53 1.68 -22.39
CA VAL A 151 0.85 3.13 -22.40
C VAL A 151 1.01 3.65 -23.83
N GLU A 152 1.65 2.90 -24.74
CA GLU A 152 1.77 3.30 -26.15
C GLU A 152 0.39 3.46 -26.80
N ARG A 153 -0.53 2.53 -26.55
CA ARG A 153 -1.91 2.61 -27.07
C ARG A 153 -2.70 3.73 -26.42
N ILE A 154 -2.55 3.95 -25.12
CA ILE A 154 -3.16 5.07 -24.40
C ILE A 154 -2.68 6.39 -24.97
N ARG A 155 -1.38 6.55 -25.23
CA ARG A 155 -0.83 7.79 -25.81
C ARG A 155 -1.32 8.03 -27.24
N ALA A 156 -1.46 6.98 -28.04
CA ALA A 156 -2.04 7.11 -29.39
C ALA A 156 -3.54 7.44 -29.36
N PHE A 157 -4.26 6.95 -28.34
CA PHE A 157 -5.69 7.16 -28.18
C PHE A 157 -6.03 8.45 -27.40
N GLU A 158 -5.15 9.02 -26.59
CA GLU A 158 -5.39 10.23 -25.79
C GLU A 158 -6.74 10.21 -25.03
N PRO A 159 -6.97 9.23 -24.13
CA PRO A 159 -8.20 9.17 -23.36
C PRO A 159 -8.30 10.30 -22.33
N ASP A 160 -9.53 10.69 -22.01
CA ASP A 160 -9.86 11.57 -20.89
C ASP A 160 -10.44 10.81 -19.67
N VAL A 161 -10.62 9.49 -19.82
CA VAL A 161 -10.93 8.53 -18.75
C VAL A 161 -10.30 7.16 -19.02
N ILE A 162 -9.70 6.57 -17.99
CA ILE A 162 -9.18 5.19 -18.00
C ILE A 162 -10.07 4.35 -17.06
N ILE A 163 -10.54 3.20 -17.55
CA ILE A 163 -11.42 2.29 -16.82
C ILE A 163 -10.70 0.95 -16.67
N ALA A 164 -10.22 0.64 -15.47
CA ALA A 164 -9.59 -0.64 -15.18
C ALA A 164 -10.63 -1.66 -14.69
N VAL A 165 -10.77 -2.76 -15.43
CA VAL A 165 -11.79 -3.81 -15.20
C VAL A 165 -11.08 -5.13 -14.95
N GLY A 166 -11.15 -5.63 -13.72
CA GLY A 166 -10.52 -6.90 -13.37
C GLY A 166 -10.21 -7.07 -11.89
N GLY A 167 -9.33 -8.01 -11.58
CA GLY A 167 -8.71 -8.09 -10.25
C GLY A 167 -7.52 -7.15 -10.10
N GLY A 168 -6.68 -7.41 -9.09
CA GLY A 168 -5.48 -6.62 -8.80
C GLY A 168 -4.58 -6.41 -10.02
N SER A 169 -4.32 -7.45 -10.82
CA SER A 169 -3.43 -7.32 -11.99
C SER A 169 -3.89 -6.24 -12.98
N ALA A 170 -5.17 -6.19 -13.32
CA ALA A 170 -5.71 -5.21 -14.28
C ALA A 170 -5.77 -3.81 -13.67
N MET A 171 -6.18 -3.70 -12.40
CA MET A 171 -6.27 -2.41 -11.69
C MET A 171 -4.89 -1.80 -11.45
N ASP A 172 -3.93 -2.60 -10.99
CA ASP A 172 -2.57 -2.16 -10.70
C ASP A 172 -1.84 -1.76 -11.99
N ALA A 173 -1.94 -2.60 -13.05
CA ALA A 173 -1.41 -2.22 -14.35
C ALA A 173 -2.07 -0.94 -14.89
N GLY A 174 -3.38 -0.80 -14.73
CA GLY A 174 -4.13 0.42 -15.10
C GLY A 174 -3.59 1.65 -14.37
N LYS A 175 -3.34 1.59 -13.06
CA LYS A 175 -2.77 2.70 -12.28
C LYS A 175 -1.38 3.09 -12.78
N ILE A 176 -0.53 2.11 -13.09
CA ILE A 176 0.81 2.38 -13.64
C ILE A 176 0.72 2.98 -15.05
N MET A 177 -0.16 2.47 -15.90
CA MET A 177 -0.42 3.05 -17.21
C MET A 177 -0.91 4.50 -17.11
N TRP A 178 -1.77 4.79 -16.13
CA TRP A 178 -2.27 6.13 -15.86
C TRP A 178 -1.14 7.08 -15.44
N LEU A 179 -0.27 6.66 -14.51
CA LEU A 179 0.93 7.41 -14.12
C LEU A 179 1.81 7.75 -15.33
N MET A 180 2.11 6.76 -16.16
CA MET A 180 2.99 6.91 -17.32
C MET A 180 2.36 7.71 -18.47
N TYR A 181 1.03 7.82 -18.50
CA TYR A 181 0.30 8.66 -19.42
C TYR A 181 0.26 10.13 -18.96
N GLU A 182 -0.05 10.36 -17.69
CA GLU A 182 -0.04 11.70 -17.07
C GLU A 182 1.38 12.29 -17.10
N HIS A 183 2.37 11.50 -16.66
CA HIS A 183 3.74 11.94 -16.42
C HIS A 183 4.76 11.00 -17.08
N PRO A 184 4.95 11.11 -18.42
CA PRO A 184 5.90 10.27 -19.16
C PRO A 184 7.37 10.47 -18.74
N GLU A 185 7.68 11.55 -18.02
CA GLU A 185 9.00 11.89 -17.49
C GLU A 185 9.37 11.14 -16.20
N VAL A 186 8.41 10.53 -15.52
CA VAL A 186 8.65 9.83 -14.25
C VAL A 186 9.43 8.55 -14.51
N ASN A 187 10.59 8.42 -13.84
CA ASN A 187 11.32 7.17 -13.79
C ASN A 187 10.62 6.21 -12.82
N PHE A 188 10.36 4.99 -13.29
CA PHE A 188 9.66 3.97 -12.52
C PHE A 188 10.42 3.55 -11.25
N GLU A 189 11.75 3.45 -11.32
CA GLU A 189 12.59 3.08 -10.18
C GLU A 189 12.48 4.08 -9.03
N ASP A 190 12.41 5.38 -9.34
CA ASP A 190 12.26 6.44 -8.34
C ASP A 190 10.88 6.37 -7.64
N ALA A 191 9.83 6.04 -8.40
CA ALA A 191 8.47 5.91 -7.89
C ALA A 191 8.29 4.72 -6.93
N ALA A 192 9.09 3.66 -7.14
CA ALA A 192 9.05 2.41 -6.39
C ALA A 192 10.00 2.35 -5.19
N MET A 193 10.72 3.43 -4.87
CA MET A 193 11.59 3.47 -3.69
C MET A 193 10.81 3.32 -2.38
N ASP A 194 11.36 2.51 -1.47
CA ASP A 194 10.86 2.30 -0.11
C ASP A 194 10.89 3.59 0.72
N PHE A 195 10.01 3.65 1.72
CA PHE A 195 9.88 4.82 2.57
C PHE A 195 9.48 4.45 4.00
N MET A 196 9.97 5.25 4.96
CA MET A 196 9.58 5.10 6.37
C MET A 196 8.22 5.76 6.68
N ASP A 197 7.88 6.85 5.97
CA ASP A 197 6.59 7.54 6.07
C ASP A 197 6.19 7.98 4.66
N ILE A 198 4.98 7.61 4.22
CA ILE A 198 4.46 7.89 2.86
C ILE A 198 4.41 9.40 2.54
N ARG A 199 4.50 10.28 3.54
CA ARG A 199 4.56 11.74 3.34
C ARG A 199 5.98 12.30 3.31
N LYS A 200 6.97 11.55 3.82
CA LYS A 200 8.38 11.97 3.90
C LYS A 200 9.24 11.20 2.89
N ARG A 201 8.67 10.97 1.69
CA ARG A 201 9.33 10.24 0.62
C ARG A 201 10.40 11.11 -0.03
N VAL A 202 11.43 10.45 -0.55
CA VAL A 202 12.49 11.10 -1.34
C VAL A 202 11.91 11.53 -2.69
N PHE A 203 11.13 10.65 -3.32
CA PHE A 203 10.37 10.95 -4.54
C PHE A 203 8.97 11.48 -4.19
N THR A 204 8.61 12.63 -4.76
CA THR A 204 7.27 13.22 -4.61
C THR A 204 6.45 12.93 -5.85
N PHE A 205 5.32 12.24 -5.68
CA PHE A 205 4.43 11.94 -6.80
C PHE A 205 3.83 13.22 -7.41
N PRO A 206 3.74 13.29 -8.74
CA PRO A 206 3.21 14.46 -9.42
C PRO A 206 1.67 14.56 -9.34
N LYS A 207 1.16 15.70 -9.82
CA LYS A 207 -0.25 16.05 -10.06
C LYS A 207 -1.03 15.02 -10.89
N MET A 208 -1.55 13.93 -10.32
CA MET A 208 -2.40 12.98 -11.08
C MET A 208 -3.81 13.51 -11.38
N GLY A 209 -4.42 13.01 -12.46
CA GLY A 209 -5.82 13.26 -12.83
C GLY A 209 -6.05 14.50 -13.70
N GLU A 210 -5.02 15.02 -14.37
CA GLU A 210 -5.12 16.20 -15.23
C GLU A 210 -5.50 15.82 -16.67
N LYS A 211 -4.91 14.77 -17.23
CA LYS A 211 -5.23 14.26 -18.57
C LYS A 211 -6.39 13.27 -18.55
N ALA A 212 -6.39 12.32 -17.61
CA ALA A 212 -7.40 11.27 -17.53
C ALA A 212 -7.94 11.10 -16.11
N TYR A 213 -9.24 10.83 -16.03
CA TYR A 213 -9.88 10.36 -14.80
C TYR A 213 -9.73 8.84 -14.69
N PHE A 214 -9.51 8.31 -13.49
CA PHE A 214 -9.32 6.87 -13.28
C PHE A 214 -10.51 6.23 -12.58
N VAL A 215 -11.09 5.21 -13.21
CA VAL A 215 -12.22 4.42 -12.71
C VAL A 215 -11.78 2.97 -12.52
N ALA A 216 -12.04 2.41 -11.34
CA ALA A 216 -11.74 1.02 -11.03
C ALA A 216 -13.03 0.20 -10.89
N VAL A 217 -13.10 -0.93 -11.59
CA VAL A 217 -14.24 -1.86 -11.60
C VAL A 217 -13.74 -3.27 -11.23
N PRO A 218 -13.74 -3.62 -9.93
CA PRO A 218 -13.25 -4.92 -9.49
C PRO A 218 -14.15 -6.07 -9.98
N THR A 219 -13.53 -7.15 -10.46
CA THR A 219 -14.22 -8.42 -10.80
C THR A 219 -13.89 -9.55 -9.82
N SER A 220 -12.93 -9.31 -8.92
CA SER A 220 -12.55 -10.22 -7.84
C SER A 220 -12.86 -9.60 -6.47
N SER A 221 -13.28 -10.42 -5.52
CA SER A 221 -13.53 -10.00 -4.13
C SER A 221 -12.33 -10.38 -3.26
N GLY A 222 -11.25 -9.59 -3.32
CA GLY A 222 -10.03 -9.86 -2.54
C GLY A 222 -9.07 -8.68 -2.43
N THR A 223 -8.71 -8.10 -3.58
CA THR A 223 -7.56 -7.19 -3.67
C THR A 223 -7.79 -5.82 -3.05
N GLY A 224 -9.01 -5.30 -3.07
CA GLY A 224 -9.32 -3.94 -2.62
C GLY A 224 -8.61 -2.81 -3.39
N SER A 225 -7.90 -3.13 -4.49
CA SER A 225 -7.11 -2.17 -5.27
C SER A 225 -7.95 -1.00 -5.80
N GLU A 226 -9.25 -1.19 -6.00
CA GLU A 226 -10.19 -0.15 -6.40
C GLU A 226 -10.29 1.03 -5.41
N VAL A 227 -9.89 0.85 -4.15
CA VAL A 227 -9.94 1.88 -3.11
C VAL A 227 -8.59 2.14 -2.45
N THR A 228 -7.50 1.61 -2.99
CA THR A 228 -6.17 1.72 -2.39
C THR A 228 -5.18 2.49 -3.26
N PRO A 229 -4.15 3.12 -2.64
CA PRO A 229 -3.06 3.79 -3.33
C PRO A 229 -1.98 2.84 -3.87
N PHE A 230 -2.19 1.53 -3.75
CA PHE A 230 -1.18 0.53 -4.07
C PHE A 230 -1.29 0.06 -5.52
N ALA A 231 -0.15 -0.20 -6.15
CA ALA A 231 -0.05 -0.91 -7.40
C ALA A 231 1.20 -1.78 -7.37
N ILE A 232 1.05 -3.08 -7.63
CA ILE A 232 2.16 -4.02 -7.71
C ILE A 232 2.42 -4.36 -9.18
N ILE A 233 3.67 -4.24 -9.61
CA ILE A 233 4.10 -4.63 -10.95
C ILE A 233 5.46 -5.31 -10.89
N THR A 234 5.66 -6.32 -11.72
CA THR A 234 6.90 -7.10 -11.77
C THR A 234 7.76 -6.57 -12.90
N ASP A 235 9.04 -6.33 -12.64
CA ASP A 235 10.00 -6.16 -13.73
C ASP A 235 10.43 -7.54 -14.23
N ALA A 236 10.08 -7.86 -15.48
CA ALA A 236 10.39 -9.17 -16.07
C ALA A 236 11.89 -9.38 -16.32
N GLU A 237 12.70 -8.32 -16.37
CA GLU A 237 14.16 -8.41 -16.58
C GLU A 237 14.90 -8.77 -15.30
N THR A 238 14.54 -8.13 -14.18
CA THR A 238 15.16 -8.36 -12.88
C THR A 238 14.42 -9.41 -12.03
N GLY A 239 13.16 -9.70 -12.33
CA GLY A 239 12.28 -10.55 -11.53
C GLY A 239 11.74 -9.88 -10.27
N ILE A 240 12.10 -8.61 -10.02
CA ILE A 240 11.72 -7.86 -8.82
C ILE A 240 10.25 -7.43 -8.93
N LYS A 241 9.45 -7.72 -7.90
CA LYS A 241 8.12 -7.14 -7.71
C LYS A 241 8.26 -5.78 -7.03
N TRP A 242 7.81 -4.73 -7.71
CA TRP A 242 7.86 -3.35 -7.26
C TRP A 242 6.51 -2.91 -6.69
N PRO A 243 6.35 -2.81 -5.36
CA PRO A 243 5.17 -2.22 -4.76
C PRO A 243 5.26 -0.69 -4.85
N ILE A 244 4.35 -0.07 -5.58
CA ILE A 244 4.19 1.38 -5.59
C ILE A 244 3.03 1.76 -4.70
N ALA A 245 3.27 2.72 -3.80
CA ALA A 245 2.30 3.17 -2.83
C ALA A 245 2.26 4.71 -2.78
N ASP A 246 1.26 5.31 -3.41
CA ASP A 246 1.02 6.76 -3.29
C ASP A 246 -0.46 7.11 -3.51
N TYR A 247 -1.02 8.00 -2.69
CA TYR A 247 -2.42 8.43 -2.82
C TYR A 247 -2.71 9.19 -4.11
N ALA A 248 -1.69 9.63 -4.84
CA ALA A 248 -1.86 10.12 -6.20
C ALA A 248 -2.39 9.04 -7.16
N LEU A 249 -2.14 7.75 -6.88
CA LEU A 249 -2.63 6.60 -7.65
C LEU A 249 -3.98 6.06 -7.17
N LEU A 250 -4.57 6.69 -6.15
CA LEU A 250 -5.90 6.31 -5.67
C LEU A 250 -6.92 6.51 -6.79
N PRO A 251 -7.73 5.50 -7.13
CA PRO A 251 -8.77 5.67 -8.14
C PRO A 251 -9.69 6.85 -7.80
N ASN A 252 -10.09 7.61 -8.81
CA ASN A 252 -10.98 8.74 -8.58
C ASN A 252 -12.42 8.23 -8.30
N MET A 253 -12.80 7.14 -8.96
CA MET A 253 -14.08 6.45 -8.77
C MET A 253 -13.87 4.92 -8.69
N ALA A 254 -14.55 4.29 -7.74
CA ALA A 254 -14.64 2.83 -7.63
C ALA A 254 -16.08 2.38 -7.87
N ILE A 255 -16.27 1.30 -8.65
CA ILE A 255 -17.58 0.73 -8.99
C ILE A 255 -17.62 -0.74 -8.55
N VAL A 256 -18.11 -0.98 -7.34
CA VAL A 256 -18.15 -2.28 -6.66
C VAL A 256 -19.48 -2.96 -6.93
N ASP A 257 -19.62 -3.44 -8.17
CA ASP A 257 -20.83 -4.11 -8.65
C ASP A 257 -20.67 -5.64 -8.61
N VAL A 258 -21.47 -6.32 -7.81
CA VAL A 258 -21.41 -7.77 -7.66
C VAL A 258 -21.66 -8.53 -8.97
N ASP A 259 -22.38 -7.97 -9.95
CA ASP A 259 -22.61 -8.62 -11.24
C ASP A 259 -21.27 -8.96 -11.94
N ASN A 260 -20.22 -8.19 -11.68
CA ASN A 260 -18.87 -8.41 -12.20
C ASN A 260 -18.11 -9.56 -11.52
N ALA A 261 -18.56 -10.02 -10.34
CA ALA A 261 -17.92 -11.06 -9.53
C ALA A 261 -18.73 -12.37 -9.41
N MET A 262 -19.94 -12.42 -10.01
CA MET A 262 -20.86 -13.56 -9.89
C MET A 262 -20.29 -14.87 -10.45
N THR A 263 -19.52 -14.80 -11.53
CA THR A 263 -19.00 -15.97 -12.26
C THR A 263 -17.59 -16.38 -11.81
N ALA A 264 -17.04 -15.75 -10.77
CA ALA A 264 -15.70 -16.07 -10.29
C ALA A 264 -15.62 -17.54 -9.80
N PRO A 265 -14.62 -18.31 -10.28
CA PRO A 265 -14.51 -19.74 -9.97
C PRO A 265 -14.23 -19.98 -8.48
N LYS A 266 -14.49 -21.21 -8.00
CA LYS A 266 -14.24 -21.60 -6.59
C LYS A 266 -12.80 -21.30 -6.14
N GLY A 267 -11.81 -21.61 -6.98
CA GLY A 267 -10.39 -21.34 -6.68
C GLY A 267 -10.08 -19.86 -6.44
N LEU A 268 -10.58 -18.97 -7.32
CA LEU A 268 -10.44 -17.52 -7.13
C LEU A 268 -11.20 -17.04 -5.90
N THR A 269 -12.42 -17.55 -5.68
CA THR A 269 -13.28 -17.16 -4.55
C THR A 269 -12.64 -17.51 -3.21
N CYS A 270 -12.01 -18.69 -3.11
CA CYS A 270 -11.26 -19.11 -1.93
C CYS A 270 -10.05 -18.21 -1.70
N ALA A 271 -9.17 -18.09 -2.71
CA ALA A 271 -7.94 -17.31 -2.59
C ALA A 271 -8.23 -15.83 -2.31
N SER A 272 -9.11 -15.19 -3.08
CA SER A 272 -9.42 -13.78 -2.92
C SER A 272 -10.18 -13.52 -1.61
N GLY A 273 -11.09 -14.41 -1.20
CA GLY A 273 -11.89 -14.22 0.00
C GLY A 273 -11.08 -14.30 1.30
N ILE A 274 -10.13 -15.22 1.40
CA ILE A 274 -9.25 -15.31 2.56
C ILE A 274 -8.21 -14.17 2.60
N ASP A 275 -7.89 -13.60 1.44
CA ASP A 275 -7.10 -12.38 1.34
C ASP A 275 -7.80 -11.20 2.03
N VAL A 276 -9.11 -11.04 1.82
CA VAL A 276 -9.94 -10.04 2.54
C VAL A 276 -9.84 -10.22 4.05
N MET A 277 -9.85 -11.46 4.55
CA MET A 277 -9.69 -11.73 5.99
C MET A 277 -8.32 -11.26 6.48
N THR A 278 -7.27 -11.56 5.72
CA THR A 278 -5.89 -11.15 6.04
C THR A 278 -5.77 -9.63 6.05
N HIS A 279 -6.28 -8.94 5.02
CA HIS A 279 -6.34 -7.49 4.94
C HIS A 279 -7.02 -6.88 6.18
N ALA A 280 -8.19 -7.41 6.56
CA ALA A 280 -8.94 -6.93 7.72
C ALA A 280 -8.19 -7.16 9.03
N ILE A 281 -7.57 -8.33 9.21
CA ILE A 281 -6.83 -8.66 10.43
C ILE A 281 -5.58 -7.78 10.56
N GLU A 282 -4.76 -7.67 9.52
CA GLU A 282 -3.52 -6.89 9.59
C GLU A 282 -3.78 -5.39 9.73
N SER A 283 -4.75 -4.84 8.99
CA SER A 283 -5.09 -3.42 9.11
C SER A 283 -5.72 -3.05 10.46
N TYR A 284 -6.32 -4.01 11.18
CA TYR A 284 -6.85 -3.80 12.53
C TYR A 284 -5.75 -3.72 13.59
N VAL A 285 -4.71 -4.55 13.48
CA VAL A 285 -3.61 -4.66 14.45
C VAL A 285 -2.35 -3.85 14.08
N SER A 286 -2.35 -3.24 12.90
CA SER A 286 -1.28 -2.37 12.43
C SER A 286 -0.98 -1.24 13.43
N ILE A 287 0.28 -0.82 13.49
CA ILE A 287 0.69 0.34 14.29
C ILE A 287 0.08 1.65 13.78
N MET A 288 -0.46 1.65 12.56
CA MET A 288 -1.15 2.78 11.93
C MET A 288 -2.69 2.65 11.98
N ALA A 289 -3.22 1.63 12.66
CA ALA A 289 -4.66 1.50 12.87
C ALA A 289 -5.24 2.73 13.60
N SER A 290 -6.47 3.10 13.27
CA SER A 290 -7.19 4.22 13.89
C SER A 290 -8.67 3.89 14.04
N ASP A 291 -9.41 4.71 14.78
CA ASP A 291 -10.88 4.55 14.91
C ASP A 291 -11.59 4.53 13.54
N TYR A 292 -11.06 5.24 12.54
CA TYR A 292 -11.61 5.27 11.18
C TYR A 292 -11.39 3.96 10.41
N THR A 293 -10.30 3.24 10.65
CA THR A 293 -9.95 2.00 9.94
C THR A 293 -10.41 0.75 10.69
N LYS A 294 -10.40 0.78 12.03
CA LYS A 294 -10.78 -0.36 12.87
C LYS A 294 -12.22 -0.81 12.63
N GLY A 295 -13.18 0.13 12.52
CA GLY A 295 -14.57 -0.22 12.24
C GLY A 295 -14.78 -0.91 10.88
N LEU A 296 -14.06 -0.47 9.85
CA LEU A 296 -14.10 -1.07 8.51
C LEU A 296 -13.51 -2.48 8.52
N SER A 297 -12.37 -2.65 9.18
CA SER A 297 -11.68 -3.93 9.35
C SER A 297 -12.58 -4.95 10.07
N MET A 298 -13.20 -4.54 11.18
CA MET A 298 -14.13 -5.37 11.95
C MET A 298 -15.31 -5.82 11.08
N ARG A 299 -15.93 -4.89 10.35
CA ARG A 299 -17.07 -5.23 9.48
C ARG A 299 -16.65 -6.18 8.35
N ALA A 300 -15.50 -5.94 7.71
CA ALA A 300 -14.98 -6.81 6.67
C ALA A 300 -14.74 -8.24 7.19
N ALA A 301 -14.02 -8.40 8.30
CA ALA A 301 -13.76 -9.72 8.90
C ALA A 301 -15.06 -10.47 9.23
N LYS A 302 -16.04 -9.79 9.82
CA LYS A 302 -17.36 -10.37 10.13
C LYS A 302 -18.09 -10.84 8.88
N LEU A 303 -18.11 -10.02 7.82
CA LEU A 303 -18.73 -10.39 6.54
C LEU A 303 -18.05 -11.62 5.91
N VAL A 304 -16.73 -11.74 6.01
CA VAL A 304 -16.01 -12.91 5.50
C VAL A 304 -16.46 -14.19 6.22
N PHE A 305 -16.52 -14.20 7.56
CA PHE A 305 -17.03 -15.37 8.29
C PHE A 305 -18.47 -15.74 7.92
N GLU A 306 -19.32 -14.74 7.72
CA GLU A 306 -20.75 -14.95 7.45
C GLU A 306 -21.02 -15.44 6.02
N ASN A 307 -20.18 -15.06 5.04
CA ASN A 307 -20.53 -15.19 3.63
C ASN A 307 -19.53 -15.98 2.78
N LEU A 308 -18.24 -16.03 3.13
CA LEU A 308 -17.23 -16.69 2.31
C LEU A 308 -17.53 -18.19 2.08
N PRO A 309 -17.93 -18.99 3.09
CA PRO A 309 -18.26 -20.40 2.86
C PRO A 309 -19.41 -20.59 1.85
N ALA A 310 -20.45 -19.75 1.93
CA ALA A 310 -21.58 -19.80 1.00
C ALA A 310 -21.19 -19.33 -0.41
N ALA A 311 -20.40 -18.26 -0.53
CA ALA A 311 -19.90 -17.76 -1.81
C ALA A 311 -18.99 -18.77 -2.51
N TYR A 312 -18.18 -19.51 -1.74
CA TYR A 312 -17.33 -20.60 -2.21
C TYR A 312 -18.16 -21.80 -2.68
N GLU A 313 -19.09 -22.29 -1.84
CA GLU A 313 -19.78 -23.54 -2.14
C GLU A 313 -20.86 -23.38 -3.20
N LYS A 314 -21.71 -22.36 -3.05
CA LYS A 314 -22.89 -22.13 -3.91
C LYS A 314 -22.61 -21.21 -5.10
N GLY A 315 -21.55 -20.39 -5.02
CA GLY A 315 -21.18 -19.49 -6.10
C GLY A 315 -22.32 -18.57 -6.54
N ALA A 316 -22.58 -18.50 -7.84
CA ALA A 316 -23.65 -17.68 -8.39
C ALA A 316 -25.07 -18.04 -7.89
N ASN A 317 -25.26 -19.23 -7.32
CA ASN A 317 -26.53 -19.64 -6.72
C ASN A 317 -26.79 -18.97 -5.35
N ASP A 318 -25.82 -18.27 -4.79
CA ASP A 318 -25.98 -17.42 -3.60
C ASP A 318 -25.47 -15.99 -3.88
N PRO A 319 -26.25 -15.17 -4.64
CA PRO A 319 -25.86 -13.81 -4.99
C PRO A 319 -25.65 -12.90 -3.78
N HIS A 320 -26.35 -13.15 -2.67
CA HIS A 320 -26.19 -12.37 -1.45
C HIS A 320 -24.79 -12.57 -0.85
N ALA A 321 -24.36 -13.83 -0.72
CA ALA A 321 -23.01 -14.13 -0.23
C ALA A 321 -21.92 -13.53 -1.13
N ARG A 322 -22.13 -13.53 -2.47
CA ARG A 322 -21.23 -12.86 -3.43
C ARG A 322 -21.18 -11.35 -3.22
N GLU A 323 -22.33 -10.70 -3.02
CA GLU A 323 -22.43 -9.25 -2.81
C GLU A 323 -21.73 -8.84 -1.52
N GLU A 324 -22.00 -9.55 -0.42
CA GLU A 324 -21.39 -9.26 0.88
C GLU A 324 -19.88 -9.49 0.87
N MET A 325 -19.38 -10.52 0.16
CA MET A 325 -17.94 -10.70 -0.03
C MET A 325 -17.30 -9.60 -0.87
N HIS A 326 -18.00 -9.11 -1.90
CA HIS A 326 -17.52 -8.00 -2.73
C HIS A 326 -17.46 -6.69 -1.93
N ASN A 327 -18.47 -6.44 -1.09
CA ASN A 327 -18.45 -5.33 -0.14
C ASN A 327 -17.34 -5.49 0.92
N ALA A 328 -17.14 -6.70 1.45
CA ALA A 328 -16.09 -6.97 2.44
C ALA A 328 -14.70 -6.67 1.88
N SER A 329 -14.44 -7.03 0.62
CA SER A 329 -13.20 -6.70 -0.10
C SER A 329 -12.95 -5.20 -0.14
N CYS A 330 -13.95 -4.43 -0.57
CA CYS A 330 -13.83 -2.96 -0.64
C CYS A 330 -13.65 -2.34 0.76
N LEU A 331 -14.39 -2.80 1.78
CA LEU A 331 -14.24 -2.31 3.16
C LEU A 331 -12.85 -2.59 3.72
N ALA A 332 -12.31 -3.79 3.50
CA ALA A 332 -10.94 -4.12 3.88
C ALA A 332 -9.95 -3.22 3.12
N GLY A 333 -10.16 -3.02 1.83
CA GLY A 333 -9.44 -2.07 0.97
C GLY A 333 -9.35 -0.68 1.58
N MET A 334 -10.48 -0.09 1.97
CA MET A 334 -10.53 1.24 2.60
C MET A 334 -9.78 1.28 3.94
N ALA A 335 -9.77 0.16 4.70
CA ALA A 335 -9.03 0.06 5.95
C ALA A 335 -7.52 0.02 5.71
N PHE A 336 -7.04 -0.96 4.94
CA PHE A 336 -5.60 -1.15 4.72
C PHE A 336 -4.99 -0.09 3.80
N ALA A 337 -5.81 0.58 2.97
CA ALA A 337 -5.40 1.78 2.25
C ALA A 337 -4.86 2.87 3.18
N ASN A 338 -5.24 2.88 4.47
CA ASN A 338 -4.88 3.93 5.43
C ASN A 338 -4.09 3.40 6.65
N ALA A 339 -4.36 2.17 7.08
CA ALA A 339 -3.64 1.50 8.15
C ALA A 339 -2.49 0.61 7.64
N PHE A 340 -2.30 0.50 6.32
CA PHE A 340 -1.37 -0.45 5.70
C PHE A 340 -1.68 -1.89 6.13
N LEU A 341 -0.69 -2.77 5.97
CA LEU A 341 -0.79 -4.20 6.25
C LEU A 341 0.29 -4.57 7.27
N GLY A 342 0.83 -5.78 7.20
CA GLY A 342 1.92 -6.20 8.08
C GLY A 342 2.85 -7.21 7.44
N VAL A 343 3.50 -7.99 8.30
CA VAL A 343 4.51 -8.95 7.88
C VAL A 343 3.90 -10.15 7.15
N ASN A 344 2.60 -10.42 7.32
CA ASN A 344 1.93 -11.51 6.59
C ASN A 344 2.00 -11.27 5.08
N HIS A 345 1.57 -10.10 4.62
CA HIS A 345 1.65 -9.73 3.22
C HIS A 345 3.09 -9.70 2.71
N SER A 346 4.00 -9.15 3.52
CA SER A 346 5.42 -9.10 3.19
C SER A 346 5.98 -10.48 2.88
N MET A 347 5.65 -11.47 3.72
CA MET A 347 6.05 -12.86 3.52
C MET A 347 5.29 -13.52 2.37
N ALA A 348 3.99 -13.25 2.22
CA ALA A 348 3.16 -13.82 1.17
C ALA A 348 3.58 -13.33 -0.23
N HIS A 349 4.01 -12.07 -0.37
CA HIS A 349 4.54 -11.52 -1.62
C HIS A 349 5.73 -12.33 -2.12
N LYS A 350 6.71 -12.60 -1.25
CA LYS A 350 7.92 -13.34 -1.64
C LYS A 350 7.63 -14.82 -1.82
N LEU A 351 6.79 -15.41 -0.97
CA LEU A 351 6.35 -16.80 -1.13
C LEU A 351 5.66 -17.02 -2.50
N GLY A 352 4.76 -16.12 -2.89
CA GLY A 352 4.10 -16.15 -4.18
C GLY A 352 5.04 -15.90 -5.36
N ALA A 353 6.00 -14.99 -5.22
CA ALA A 353 6.97 -14.68 -6.28
C ALA A 353 7.92 -15.86 -6.57
N TYR A 354 8.48 -16.48 -5.53
CA TYR A 354 9.47 -17.56 -5.68
C TYR A 354 8.84 -18.91 -6.02
N HIS A 355 7.65 -19.21 -5.47
CA HIS A 355 7.04 -20.54 -5.55
C HIS A 355 5.72 -20.57 -6.31
N HIS A 356 5.32 -19.45 -6.92
CA HIS A 356 4.11 -19.31 -7.75
C HIS A 356 2.81 -19.71 -7.03
N LEU A 357 2.77 -19.53 -5.70
CA LEU A 357 1.56 -19.65 -4.92
C LEU A 357 0.65 -18.44 -5.18
N PRO A 358 -0.65 -18.64 -5.45
CA PRO A 358 -1.61 -17.54 -5.52
C PRO A 358 -1.60 -16.71 -4.22
N HIS A 359 -1.63 -15.39 -4.35
CA HIS A 359 -1.42 -14.44 -3.25
C HIS A 359 -2.24 -14.76 -1.98
N GLY A 360 -3.56 -14.90 -2.12
CA GLY A 360 -4.41 -15.20 -0.96
C GLY A 360 -4.14 -16.55 -0.30
N LEU A 361 -3.68 -17.56 -1.05
CA LEU A 361 -3.28 -18.85 -0.48
C LEU A 361 -1.95 -18.73 0.28
N ALA A 362 -1.01 -17.95 -0.27
CA ALA A 362 0.24 -17.62 0.40
C ALA A 362 -0.01 -16.83 1.70
N ASN A 363 -0.98 -15.91 1.71
CA ASN A 363 -1.41 -15.21 2.91
C ASN A 363 -2.02 -16.17 3.95
N ALA A 364 -2.93 -17.05 3.52
CA ALA A 364 -3.66 -17.92 4.42
C ALA A 364 -2.78 -18.93 5.16
N VAL A 365 -1.82 -19.55 4.47
CA VAL A 365 -1.00 -20.65 5.02
C VAL A 365 -0.05 -20.19 6.14
N ILE A 366 0.23 -18.89 6.24
CA ILE A 366 1.09 -18.29 7.27
C ILE A 366 0.30 -17.51 8.34
N LEU A 367 -0.96 -17.13 8.06
CA LEU A 367 -1.74 -16.17 8.86
C LEU A 367 -1.81 -16.48 10.34
N THR A 368 -2.23 -17.69 10.72
CA THR A 368 -2.42 -18.03 12.14
C THR A 368 -1.09 -18.07 12.90
N ARG A 369 0.04 -18.29 12.21
CA ARG A 369 1.38 -18.19 12.80
C ARG A 369 1.79 -16.75 13.01
N ILE A 370 1.57 -15.89 12.01
CA ILE A 370 1.86 -14.46 12.12
C ILE A 370 1.03 -13.81 13.24
N MET A 371 -0.23 -14.20 13.38
CA MET A 371 -1.07 -13.73 14.48
C MET A 371 -0.47 -14.10 15.84
N ARG A 372 -0.02 -15.35 16.03
CA ARG A 372 0.64 -15.77 17.28
C ARG A 372 1.97 -15.05 17.52
N TYR A 373 2.76 -14.88 16.46
CA TYR A 373 4.03 -14.14 16.50
C TYR A 373 3.84 -12.67 16.92
N ASN A 374 2.82 -12.01 16.38
CA ASN A 374 2.49 -10.62 16.70
C ASN A 374 1.82 -10.49 18.08
N ALA A 375 1.12 -11.52 18.55
CA ALA A 375 0.43 -11.51 19.85
C ALA A 375 1.38 -11.62 21.05
N ALA A 376 2.67 -11.92 20.85
CA ALA A 376 3.66 -11.92 21.93
C ALA A 376 3.68 -10.58 22.69
N GLU A 377 3.54 -10.63 24.01
CA GLU A 377 3.43 -9.42 24.85
C GLU A 377 4.79 -8.77 25.11
N LYS A 378 5.88 -9.54 25.00
CA LYS A 378 7.27 -9.10 25.14
C LYS A 378 8.06 -9.42 23.87
N PRO A 379 7.76 -8.75 22.74
CA PRO A 379 8.49 -8.97 21.51
C PRO A 379 9.94 -8.46 21.63
N VAL A 380 10.86 -9.08 20.89
CA VAL A 380 12.27 -8.65 20.81
C VAL A 380 12.38 -7.19 20.32
N LYS A 381 11.50 -6.80 19.40
CA LYS A 381 11.34 -5.42 18.91
C LYS A 381 9.85 -5.08 18.77
N MET A 382 9.47 -3.88 19.21
CA MET A 382 8.14 -3.32 19.00
C MET A 382 8.08 -2.46 17.73
N GLY A 383 6.88 -2.28 17.19
CA GLY A 383 6.65 -1.34 16.10
C GLY A 383 7.02 0.10 16.46
N THR A 384 7.47 0.87 15.48
CA THR A 384 8.22 2.12 15.67
C THR A 384 7.38 3.40 15.53
N PHE A 385 6.07 3.32 15.72
CA PHE A 385 5.15 4.44 15.49
C PHE A 385 4.73 5.12 16.79
N SER A 386 4.69 6.46 16.79
CA SER A 386 4.50 7.27 18.01
C SER A 386 3.19 7.03 18.75
N GLN A 387 2.13 6.57 18.08
CA GLN A 387 0.84 6.25 18.71
C GLN A 387 0.82 4.84 19.32
N TYR A 388 1.69 3.94 18.84
CA TYR A 388 1.82 2.57 19.32
C TYR A 388 2.66 2.57 20.60
N GLN A 389 1.99 2.76 21.75
CA GLN A 389 2.68 3.06 23.01
C GLN A 389 3.37 1.85 23.62
N TYR A 390 2.76 0.67 23.49
CA TYR A 390 3.22 -0.61 24.00
C TYR A 390 2.62 -1.75 23.14
N PRO A 391 3.23 -2.94 23.11
CA PRO A 391 2.65 -4.10 22.44
C PRO A 391 1.23 -4.39 22.95
N HIS A 392 0.24 -4.31 22.07
CA HIS A 392 -1.17 -4.59 22.39
C HIS A 392 -1.89 -5.41 21.31
N ALA A 393 -1.14 -6.07 20.42
CA ALA A 393 -1.71 -6.84 19.32
C ALA A 393 -2.58 -8.01 19.79
N LEU A 394 -2.21 -8.71 20.88
CA LEU A 394 -3.06 -9.75 21.49
C LEU A 394 -4.45 -9.22 21.83
N LYS A 395 -4.50 -8.06 22.49
CA LYS A 395 -5.76 -7.40 22.86
C LYS A 395 -6.57 -7.03 21.62
N ASP A 396 -5.93 -6.46 20.60
CA ASP A 396 -6.59 -6.11 19.36
C ASP A 396 -7.15 -7.36 18.64
N TYR A 397 -6.38 -8.45 18.56
CA TYR A 397 -6.89 -9.71 18.00
C TYR A 397 -8.07 -10.26 18.80
N ALA A 398 -8.03 -10.19 20.14
CA ALA A 398 -9.14 -10.62 20.98
C ALA A 398 -10.39 -9.75 20.77
N ASP A 399 -10.24 -8.43 20.65
CA ASP A 399 -11.35 -7.51 20.41
C ASP A 399 -12.00 -7.74 19.02
N LEU A 400 -11.18 -8.02 18.00
CA LEU A 400 -11.67 -8.44 16.69
C LEU A 400 -12.39 -9.80 16.77
N GLY A 401 -11.81 -10.77 17.48
CA GLY A 401 -12.40 -12.08 17.73
C GLY A 401 -13.78 -12.00 18.40
N ARG A 402 -13.92 -11.16 19.44
CA ARG A 402 -15.21 -10.87 20.10
C ARG A 402 -16.23 -10.33 19.13
N TYR A 403 -15.85 -9.38 18.28
CA TYR A 403 -16.74 -8.82 17.27
C TYR A 403 -17.21 -9.87 16.25
N CYS A 404 -16.31 -10.80 15.90
CA CYS A 404 -16.60 -11.95 15.07
C CYS A 404 -17.34 -13.08 15.82
N GLY A 405 -17.69 -12.90 17.10
CA GLY A 405 -18.51 -13.81 17.89
C GLY A 405 -17.75 -14.87 18.68
N CYS A 406 -16.43 -14.75 18.81
CA CYS A 406 -15.64 -15.60 19.71
C CYS A 406 -15.81 -15.14 21.17
N THR A 407 -15.88 -16.08 22.09
CA THR A 407 -16.00 -15.83 23.54
C THR A 407 -14.88 -16.55 24.28
N GLY A 408 -14.57 -16.12 25.50
CA GLY A 408 -13.50 -16.67 26.34
C GLY A 408 -13.42 -15.91 27.66
N LYS A 409 -12.74 -16.46 28.66
CA LYS A 409 -12.62 -15.86 30.00
C LYS A 409 -11.68 -14.64 30.03
N ASP A 410 -10.71 -14.59 29.12
CA ASP A 410 -9.68 -13.56 28.99
C ASP A 410 -9.30 -13.34 27.51
N ASP A 411 -8.41 -12.38 27.24
CA ASP A 411 -7.96 -12.06 25.87
C ASP A 411 -7.23 -13.24 25.20
N HIS A 412 -6.46 -14.02 25.96
CA HIS A 412 -5.74 -15.20 25.46
C HIS A 412 -6.69 -16.30 24.98
N GLU A 413 -7.73 -16.64 25.76
CA GLU A 413 -8.71 -17.66 25.36
C GLU A 413 -9.55 -17.19 24.17
N VAL A 414 -9.94 -15.92 24.11
CA VAL A 414 -10.65 -15.37 22.95
C VAL A 414 -9.76 -15.43 21.70
N PHE A 415 -8.47 -15.10 21.83
CA PHE A 415 -7.52 -15.15 20.74
C PHE A 415 -7.36 -16.57 20.18
N GLU A 416 -7.14 -17.58 21.01
CA GLU A 416 -7.03 -18.96 20.52
C GLU A 416 -8.35 -19.47 19.93
N ASN A 417 -9.51 -19.10 20.49
CA ASN A 417 -10.81 -19.41 19.88
C ASN A 417 -11.02 -18.69 18.54
N PHE A 418 -10.44 -17.50 18.37
CA PHE A 418 -10.44 -16.79 17.10
C PHE A 418 -9.56 -17.48 16.05
N ILE A 419 -8.38 -17.95 16.46
CA ILE A 419 -7.52 -18.76 15.59
C ILE A 419 -8.22 -20.06 15.17
N ALA A 420 -8.81 -20.80 16.11
CA ALA A 420 -9.52 -22.04 15.79
C ALA A 420 -10.66 -21.80 14.78
N LYS A 421 -11.42 -20.72 14.95
CA LYS A 421 -12.47 -20.32 14.00
C LYS A 421 -11.92 -19.94 12.62
N LEU A 422 -10.74 -19.33 12.54
CA LEU A 422 -10.07 -19.05 11.27
C LEU A 422 -9.60 -20.33 10.58
N GLU A 423 -9.06 -21.29 11.33
CA GLU A 423 -8.64 -22.59 10.81
C GLU A 423 -9.83 -23.40 10.27
N GLU A 424 -10.97 -23.39 10.98
CA GLU A 424 -12.23 -23.98 10.51
C GLU A 424 -12.73 -23.32 9.22
N LEU A 425 -12.68 -21.98 9.15
CA LEU A 425 -13.02 -21.24 7.94
C LEU A 425 -12.13 -21.68 6.78
N MET A 426 -10.81 -21.69 6.97
CA MET A 426 -9.81 -22.09 5.95
C MET A 426 -10.06 -23.52 5.47
N GLU A 427 -10.30 -24.46 6.38
CA GLU A 427 -10.62 -25.85 6.04
C GLU A 427 -11.92 -25.95 5.22
N SER A 428 -12.97 -25.21 5.61
CA SER A 428 -14.27 -25.22 4.93
C SER A 428 -14.22 -24.75 3.46
N ILE A 429 -13.22 -23.92 3.12
CA ILE A 429 -13.00 -23.42 1.76
C ILE A 429 -11.83 -24.10 1.04
N GLY A 430 -11.31 -25.21 1.61
CA GLY A 430 -10.32 -26.06 0.96
C GLY A 430 -8.88 -25.54 1.00
N ILE A 431 -8.53 -24.70 1.96
CA ILE A 431 -7.15 -24.25 2.17
C ILE A 431 -6.36 -25.35 2.89
N LYS A 432 -5.16 -25.63 2.37
CA LYS A 432 -4.24 -26.64 2.89
C LYS A 432 -3.44 -26.06 4.06
N LYS A 433 -2.95 -26.92 4.96
CA LYS A 433 -2.40 -26.47 6.26
C LYS A 433 -0.96 -26.01 6.18
N THR A 434 -0.21 -26.43 5.17
CA THR A 434 1.24 -26.16 5.06
C THR A 434 1.64 -25.74 3.66
N ILE A 435 2.77 -25.06 3.55
CA ILE A 435 3.34 -24.68 2.25
C ILE A 435 3.69 -25.94 1.44
N ALA A 436 4.22 -26.98 2.09
CA ALA A 436 4.57 -28.24 1.45
C ALA A 436 3.36 -28.93 0.78
N GLU A 437 2.18 -28.87 1.41
CA GLU A 437 0.96 -29.47 0.85
C GLU A 437 0.50 -28.81 -0.47
N TYR A 438 0.96 -27.60 -0.78
CA TYR A 438 0.75 -26.95 -2.07
C TYR A 438 1.72 -27.37 -3.18
N GLY A 439 2.62 -28.33 -2.90
CA GLY A 439 3.55 -28.87 -3.89
C GLY A 439 4.82 -28.04 -4.07
N VAL A 440 5.15 -27.19 -3.10
CA VAL A 440 6.44 -26.49 -3.06
C VAL A 440 7.54 -27.49 -2.77
N ASP A 441 8.58 -27.52 -3.63
CA ASP A 441 9.73 -28.41 -3.45
C ASP A 441 10.58 -27.97 -2.25
N GLU A 442 10.90 -28.91 -1.37
CA GLU A 442 11.62 -28.64 -0.12
C GLU A 442 13.02 -28.11 -0.37
N LYS A 443 13.73 -28.72 -1.34
CA LYS A 443 15.10 -28.35 -1.63
C LYS A 443 15.15 -26.92 -2.15
N TYR A 444 14.31 -26.60 -3.14
CA TYR A 444 14.23 -25.26 -3.70
C TYR A 444 13.78 -24.24 -2.65
N PHE A 445 12.79 -24.57 -1.81
CA PHE A 445 12.36 -23.71 -0.70
C PHE A 445 13.51 -23.37 0.26
N LEU A 446 14.29 -24.36 0.68
CA LEU A 446 15.44 -24.14 1.57
C LEU A 446 16.56 -23.35 0.88
N GLU A 447 16.76 -23.51 -0.43
CA GLU A 447 17.75 -22.76 -1.22
C GLU A 447 17.39 -21.27 -1.34
N THR A 448 16.09 -20.93 -1.42
CA THR A 448 15.62 -19.53 -1.58
C THR A 448 15.23 -18.85 -0.27
N LEU A 449 15.14 -19.59 0.84
CA LEU A 449 14.61 -19.13 2.13
C LEU A 449 15.31 -17.88 2.69
N ASP A 450 16.65 -17.83 2.62
CA ASP A 450 17.41 -16.70 3.17
C ASP A 450 17.12 -15.39 2.42
N GLU A 451 17.14 -15.46 1.09
CA GLU A 451 16.85 -14.32 0.22
C GLU A 451 15.38 -13.88 0.36
N MET A 452 14.44 -14.84 0.40
CA MET A 452 13.03 -14.56 0.65
C MET A 452 12.81 -13.84 1.99
N SER A 453 13.51 -14.25 3.04
CA SER A 453 13.39 -13.67 4.39
C SER A 453 13.92 -12.24 4.44
N GLU A 454 15.05 -11.97 3.78
CA GLU A 454 15.60 -10.62 3.66
C GLU A 454 14.68 -9.71 2.82
N GLN A 455 14.18 -10.21 1.68
CA GLN A 455 13.26 -9.45 0.85
C GLN A 455 11.92 -9.18 1.56
N ALA A 456 11.40 -10.12 2.36
CA ALA A 456 10.19 -9.90 3.16
C ALA A 456 10.42 -8.84 4.26
N PHE A 457 11.61 -8.83 4.88
CA PHE A 457 11.97 -7.78 5.83
C PHE A 457 12.03 -6.39 5.16
N ASN A 458 12.56 -6.32 3.94
CA ASN A 458 12.66 -5.09 3.17
C ASN A 458 11.32 -4.63 2.54
N ASP A 459 10.28 -5.47 2.57
CA ASP A 459 8.98 -5.13 1.99
C ASP A 459 8.30 -3.98 2.75
N GLN A 460 7.72 -3.03 2.03
CA GLN A 460 7.05 -1.85 2.57
C GLN A 460 5.93 -2.19 3.57
N CYS A 461 5.28 -3.36 3.44
CA CYS A 461 4.24 -3.81 4.36
C CYS A 461 4.78 -4.11 5.78
N THR A 462 6.03 -4.53 5.92
CA THR A 462 6.65 -4.89 7.22
C THR A 462 6.71 -3.69 8.16
N GLY A 463 6.89 -2.47 7.62
CA GLY A 463 7.05 -1.25 8.41
C GLY A 463 5.85 -0.89 9.29
N ALA A 464 4.65 -1.40 8.97
CA ALA A 464 3.42 -1.16 9.73
C ALA A 464 3.08 -2.28 10.72
N ASN A 465 3.84 -3.38 10.74
CA ASN A 465 3.57 -4.53 11.59
C ASN A 465 3.78 -4.17 13.09
N PRO A 466 2.91 -4.63 14.02
CA PRO A 466 3.01 -4.33 15.45
C PRO A 466 4.32 -4.80 16.11
N ARG A 467 4.93 -5.85 15.55
CA ARG A 467 6.26 -6.35 15.93
C ARG A 467 7.21 -6.12 14.78
N TYR A 468 8.25 -5.31 14.95
CA TYR A 468 9.23 -5.10 13.89
C TYR A 468 10.15 -6.32 13.79
N PRO A 469 10.05 -7.15 12.75
CA PRO A 469 10.65 -8.48 12.76
C PRO A 469 12.17 -8.45 12.58
N LEU A 470 12.84 -9.50 13.05
CA LEU A 470 14.19 -9.85 12.60
C LEU A 470 14.11 -10.80 11.40
N ILE A 471 15.10 -10.73 10.50
CA ILE A 471 15.22 -11.66 9.37
C ILE A 471 15.22 -13.12 9.86
N SER A 472 15.90 -13.40 10.99
CA SER A 472 15.91 -14.73 11.60
C SER A 472 14.53 -15.20 12.06
N GLU A 473 13.68 -14.29 12.56
CA GLU A 473 12.32 -14.62 12.99
C GLU A 473 11.42 -14.93 11.78
N ILE A 474 11.54 -14.13 10.71
CA ILE A 474 10.85 -14.40 9.43
C ILE A 474 11.24 -15.77 8.87
N LYS A 475 12.54 -16.09 8.89
CA LYS A 475 13.07 -17.37 8.43
C LYS A 475 12.46 -18.55 9.19
N GLU A 476 12.40 -18.46 10.52
CA GLU A 476 11.76 -19.51 11.34
C GLU A 476 10.27 -19.62 11.05
N LEU A 477 9.55 -18.50 10.91
CA LEU A 477 8.12 -18.50 10.57
C LEU A 477 7.84 -19.19 9.22
N TYR A 478 8.70 -19.01 8.23
CA TYR A 478 8.62 -19.73 6.96
C TYR A 478 8.82 -21.24 7.13
N LEU A 479 9.85 -21.67 7.86
CA LEU A 479 10.10 -23.10 8.13
C LEU A 479 8.92 -23.72 8.88
N ASP A 480 8.42 -23.01 9.87
CA ASP A 480 7.26 -23.38 10.67
C ASP A 480 6.02 -23.58 9.81
N ALA A 481 5.73 -22.64 8.89
CA ALA A 481 4.64 -22.76 7.93
C ALA A 481 4.84 -23.86 6.88
N TYR A 482 6.09 -24.12 6.50
CA TYR A 482 6.44 -25.16 5.53
C TYR A 482 6.21 -26.56 6.10
N TYR A 483 6.72 -26.81 7.31
CA TYR A 483 6.67 -28.12 7.94
C TYR A 483 5.42 -28.35 8.81
N GLY A 484 4.64 -27.31 9.08
CA GLY A 484 3.50 -27.42 10.01
C GLY A 484 3.93 -27.61 11.46
N ARG A 485 5.05 -27.02 11.88
CA ARG A 485 5.57 -27.18 13.26
C ARG A 485 4.63 -26.54 14.29
N GLU A 486 4.61 -27.05 15.51
CA GLU A 486 3.78 -26.46 16.58
C GLU A 486 4.24 -25.01 16.88
N PRO A 487 3.32 -24.04 17.01
CA PRO A 487 3.66 -22.67 17.36
C PRO A 487 4.36 -22.60 18.72
N GLN A 488 5.43 -21.80 18.82
CA GLN A 488 6.07 -21.46 20.09
C GLN A 488 5.44 -20.20 20.69
N SER A 489 5.83 -19.81 21.91
CA SER A 489 5.31 -18.59 22.55
C SER A 489 5.78 -17.29 21.87
N TYR A 490 6.87 -17.36 21.08
CA TYR A 490 7.51 -16.21 20.40
C TYR A 490 7.89 -15.02 21.32
N GLU A 491 7.88 -15.22 22.64
CA GLU A 491 8.33 -14.27 23.66
C GLU A 491 9.87 -14.17 23.68
N ALA A 492 10.40 -12.99 24.02
CA ALA A 492 11.84 -12.69 24.06
C ALA A 492 12.56 -13.20 25.32
#